data_AF-A0AAN8ES50-F1
#
_entry.id   AF-A0AAN8ES50-F1
#
_cell.length_a   1.000
_cell.length_b   1.000
_cell.length_c   1.000
_cell.angle_alpha   90.00
_cell.angle_beta   90.00
_cell.angle_gamma   90.00
#
_symmetry.space_group_name_H-M   'P 1'
#
loop_
_entity.id
_entity.type
_entity.pdbx_description
1 polymer ?
#
loop_
_entity_poly.entity_id
_entity_poly.type
_entity_poly.pdbx_seq_one_letter_code
_entity_poly.pdbx_strand_id
1 'polypeptide(L)'
;MISKTLAVVSTLLVTTALAAPLSLASLEAADFATNVMMTSGASQFAAWIPTDGNTYASSILSCLNVLSSSVGSCNIASIDQVGVMDGYTCAFQGSNGWTGSQTGTDNSGWMQVAPPQTITQMVCIAG
;
A
#
# COMPACT_ATOMS: atom_id res chain seq x y z
N MET A 1 -2.56 6.58 -43.20
CA MET A 1 -2.09 6.05 -41.90
C MET A 1 -0.70 6.60 -41.67
N ILE A 2 -0.53 7.62 -40.81
CA ILE A 2 0.76 8.08 -40.27
C ILE A 2 0.46 8.93 -39.01
N SER A 3 1.02 8.46 -37.89
CA SER A 3 1.55 9.16 -36.70
C SER A 3 0.80 10.36 -36.11
N LYS A 4 0.31 10.20 -34.87
CA LYS A 4 0.03 11.30 -33.95
C LYS A 4 1.12 11.37 -32.87
N THR A 5 1.77 12.52 -32.83
CA THR A 5 2.84 12.92 -31.92
C THR A 5 2.36 13.11 -30.48
N LEU A 6 3.06 12.42 -29.57
CA LEU A 6 3.50 12.78 -28.22
C LEU A 6 2.96 14.09 -27.59
N ALA A 7 2.35 13.96 -26.40
CA ALA A 7 2.32 15.03 -25.40
C ALA A 7 2.59 14.43 -24.02
N VAL A 8 3.85 14.51 -23.60
CA VAL A 8 4.29 14.35 -22.21
C VAL A 8 3.75 15.55 -21.43
N VAL A 9 2.76 15.36 -20.56
CA VAL A 9 2.37 16.37 -19.58
C VAL A 9 3.08 16.03 -18.28
N SER A 10 4.28 16.57 -18.16
CA SER A 10 5.01 16.67 -16.91
C SER A 10 4.46 17.88 -16.16
N THR A 11 3.56 17.64 -15.20
CA THR A 11 3.13 18.67 -14.24
C THR A 11 3.58 18.26 -12.86
N LEU A 12 4.71 18.87 -12.47
CA LEU A 12 5.23 18.97 -11.12
C LEU A 12 4.18 19.65 -10.23
N LEU A 13 3.62 18.93 -9.25
CA LEU A 13 2.88 19.54 -8.15
C LEU A 13 3.52 19.11 -6.82
N VAL A 14 4.50 19.89 -6.37
CA VAL A 14 4.95 19.86 -4.98
C VAL A 14 3.98 20.73 -4.20
N THR A 15 3.02 20.10 -3.52
CA THR A 15 2.19 20.72 -2.50
C THR A 15 2.02 19.73 -1.35
N THR A 16 2.63 20.06 -0.22
CA THR A 16 2.27 19.67 1.16
C THR A 16 1.88 18.21 1.41
N ALA A 17 2.70 17.51 2.19
CA ALA A 17 2.50 16.16 2.71
C ALA A 17 1.20 15.98 3.53
N LEU A 18 0.06 15.93 2.83
CA LEU A 18 -1.23 15.54 3.35
C LEU A 18 -1.80 14.53 2.36
N ALA A 19 -1.75 13.25 2.74
CA ALA A 19 -2.42 12.11 2.09
C ALA A 19 -2.62 12.27 0.58
N ALA A 20 -1.55 12.08 -0.21
CA ALA A 20 -1.74 11.82 -1.63
C ALA A 20 -2.68 10.61 -1.77
N PRO A 21 -3.64 10.61 -2.72
CA PRO A 21 -4.37 9.39 -3.05
C PRO A 21 -3.34 8.31 -3.35
N LEU A 22 -3.63 7.05 -2.97
CA LEU A 22 -2.84 5.88 -3.38
C LEU A 22 -2.79 5.89 -4.91
N SER A 23 -1.78 6.54 -5.50
CA SER A 23 -1.82 6.86 -6.91
C SER A 23 -1.37 5.62 -7.66
N LEU A 24 -2.28 5.06 -8.45
CA LEU A 24 -2.04 3.91 -9.34
C LEU A 24 -0.73 4.02 -10.14
N ALA A 25 -0.27 5.24 -10.41
CA ALA A 25 0.99 5.51 -11.11
C ALA A 25 2.26 4.92 -10.44
N SER A 26 2.27 4.72 -9.12
CA SER A 26 3.40 4.04 -8.45
C SER A 26 3.32 2.51 -8.51
N LEU A 27 2.14 1.97 -8.84
CA LEU A 27 1.85 0.53 -8.88
C LEU A 27 1.90 -0.05 -10.30
N GLU A 28 1.49 0.72 -11.32
CA GLU A 28 1.52 0.29 -12.73
C GLU A 28 2.93 0.10 -13.29
N ALA A 29 3.97 0.63 -12.63
CA ALA A 29 5.36 0.50 -13.07
C ALA A 29 6.01 -0.85 -12.72
N ALA A 30 5.38 -1.70 -11.89
CA ALA A 30 6.05 -2.84 -11.28
C ALA A 30 5.49 -4.22 -11.62
N ASP A 31 4.42 -4.35 -12.42
CA ASP A 31 3.71 -5.62 -12.66
C ASP A 31 3.43 -6.41 -11.36
N PHE A 32 3.29 -5.71 -10.24
CA PHE A 32 3.14 -6.30 -8.90
C PHE A 32 1.70 -6.11 -8.42
N ALA A 33 0.96 -7.21 -8.34
CA ALA A 33 -0.40 -7.19 -7.81
C ALA A 33 -0.40 -6.51 -6.42
N THR A 34 -1.33 -5.60 -6.20
CA THR A 34 -1.37 -4.81 -4.96
C THR A 34 -2.81 -4.54 -4.53
N ASN A 35 -3.10 -4.81 -3.27
CA ASN A 35 -4.34 -4.38 -2.60
C ASN A 35 -4.08 -3.63 -1.29
N VAL A 36 -2.83 -3.65 -0.79
CA VAL A 36 -2.40 -2.91 0.40
C VAL A 36 -1.12 -2.15 0.10
N MET A 37 -1.06 -0.90 0.55
CA MET A 37 0.17 -0.13 0.63
C MET A 37 0.50 0.24 2.08
N MET A 38 1.77 0.38 2.39
CA MET A 38 2.27 0.72 3.72
C MET A 38 3.38 1.75 3.61
N THR A 39 3.50 2.63 4.60
CA THR A 39 4.63 3.57 4.70
C THR A 39 5.48 3.32 5.94
N SER A 40 6.79 3.52 5.80
CA SER A 40 7.77 3.54 6.89
C SER A 40 8.69 4.74 6.69
N GLY A 41 8.42 5.83 7.40
CA GLY A 41 9.01 7.13 7.16
C GLY A 41 8.82 7.58 5.72
N ALA A 42 9.91 7.68 4.96
CA ALA A 42 9.89 8.05 3.54
C ALA A 42 9.71 6.86 2.58
N SER A 43 9.78 5.62 3.08
CA SER A 43 9.66 4.41 2.24
C SER A 43 8.21 4.00 2.06
N GLN A 44 7.89 3.44 0.89
CA GLN A 44 6.59 2.87 0.58
C GLN A 44 6.72 1.40 0.18
N PHE A 45 5.80 0.59 0.67
CA PHE A 45 5.75 -0.84 0.41
C PHE A 45 4.38 -1.22 -0.15
N ALA A 46 4.35 -1.99 -1.22
CA ALA A 46 3.15 -2.53 -1.82
C ALA A 46 3.06 -4.04 -1.54
N ALA A 47 1.87 -4.54 -1.22
CA ALA A 47 1.62 -5.93 -0.91
C ALA A 47 0.35 -6.43 -1.60
N TRP A 48 0.38 -7.70 -1.98
CA TRP A 48 -0.83 -8.47 -2.28
C TRP A 48 -1.15 -9.39 -1.11
N ILE A 49 -2.32 -9.20 -0.53
CA ILE A 49 -2.88 -10.08 0.50
C ILE A 49 -4.00 -10.90 -0.16
N PRO A 50 -4.00 -12.24 -0.06
CA PRO A 50 -5.11 -13.05 -0.56
C PRO A 50 -6.45 -12.58 0.03
N THR A 51 -7.49 -12.60 -0.81
CA THR A 51 -8.80 -12.02 -0.50
C THR A 51 -9.84 -13.05 -0.03
N ASP A 52 -9.36 -14.18 0.47
CA ASP A 52 -10.17 -15.32 0.91
C ASP A 52 -10.67 -15.20 2.37
N GLY A 53 -10.38 -14.07 3.02
CA GLY A 53 -10.74 -13.82 4.42
C GLY A 53 -9.85 -14.57 5.43
N ASN A 54 -8.80 -15.25 4.99
CA ASN A 54 -7.85 -15.88 5.91
C ASN A 54 -6.82 -14.86 6.42
N THR A 55 -6.33 -15.10 7.63
CA THR A 55 -5.29 -14.28 8.24
C THR A 55 -3.91 -14.79 7.85
N TYR A 56 -3.07 -13.90 7.35
CA TYR A 56 -1.70 -14.17 6.95
C TYR A 56 -0.71 -13.42 7.82
N ALA A 57 0.37 -14.09 8.22
CA ALA A 57 1.49 -13.43 8.87
C ALA A 57 2.26 -12.57 7.87
N SER A 58 2.65 -11.36 8.26
CA SER A 58 3.43 -10.47 7.37
C SER A 58 4.79 -11.05 6.99
N SER A 59 5.33 -11.98 7.79
CA SER A 59 6.61 -12.66 7.51
C SER A 59 6.57 -13.59 6.31
N ILE A 60 5.39 -14.17 5.98
CA ILE A 60 5.21 -15.08 4.84
C ILE A 60 4.73 -14.37 3.57
N LEU A 61 4.34 -13.10 3.69
CA LEU A 61 3.90 -12.26 2.59
C LEU A 61 5.08 -11.54 1.94
N SER A 62 4.97 -11.35 0.64
CA SER A 62 5.96 -10.59 -0.14
C SER A 62 5.50 -9.15 -0.33
N CYS A 63 6.41 -8.23 -0.07
CA CYS A 63 6.24 -6.79 -0.22
C CYS A 63 7.25 -6.23 -1.21
N LEU A 64 6.78 -5.41 -2.14
CA LEU A 64 7.61 -4.61 -3.01
C LEU A 64 7.94 -3.29 -2.33
N ASN A 65 9.22 -2.98 -2.12
CA ASN A 65 9.64 -1.61 -1.83
C ASN A 65 9.59 -0.79 -3.12
N VAL A 66 8.70 0.21 -3.16
CA VAL A 66 8.41 1.00 -4.35
C VAL A 66 9.60 1.86 -4.79
N LEU A 67 10.41 2.36 -3.83
CA LEU A 67 11.53 3.23 -4.14
C LEU A 67 12.74 2.47 -4.68
N SER A 68 13.00 1.26 -4.16
CA SER A 68 14.13 0.42 -4.58
C SER A 68 13.76 -0.65 -5.60
N SER A 69 12.48 -0.77 -5.96
CA SER A 69 11.93 -1.83 -6.83
C SER A 69 12.37 -3.23 -6.41
N SER A 70 12.49 -3.48 -5.11
CA SER A 70 12.96 -4.75 -4.55
C SER A 70 11.87 -5.47 -3.78
N VAL A 71 11.78 -6.79 -3.96
CA VAL A 71 10.80 -7.63 -3.27
C VAL A 71 11.45 -8.27 -2.05
N GLY A 72 10.78 -8.18 -0.90
CA GLY A 72 11.19 -8.77 0.37
C GLY A 72 10.00 -9.16 1.23
N SER A 73 10.25 -9.54 2.48
CA SER A 73 9.16 -9.85 3.43
C SER A 73 8.38 -8.59 3.83
N CYS A 74 7.08 -8.72 4.05
CA CYS A 74 6.24 -7.64 4.60
C CYS A 74 6.43 -7.39 6.10
N ASN A 75 7.33 -8.12 6.78
CA ASN A 75 7.66 -7.92 8.19
C ASN A 75 8.54 -6.66 8.41
N ILE A 76 7.99 -5.49 8.10
CA ILE A 76 8.66 -4.19 8.18
C ILE A 76 8.52 -3.63 9.60
N ALA A 77 9.65 -3.27 10.22
CA ALA A 77 9.72 -2.99 11.65
C ALA A 77 8.84 -1.80 12.12
N SER A 78 8.68 -0.77 11.27
CA SER A 78 8.06 0.50 11.67
C SER A 78 7.12 1.02 10.59
N ILE A 79 5.91 0.49 10.54
CA ILE A 79 4.87 1.02 9.66
C ILE A 79 4.17 2.17 10.37
N ASP A 80 4.11 3.32 9.70
CA ASP A 80 3.45 4.53 10.17
C ASP A 80 2.02 4.64 9.64
N GLN A 81 1.79 4.15 8.42
CA GLN A 81 0.49 4.23 7.76
C GLN A 81 0.23 3.02 6.89
N VAL A 82 -1.05 2.66 6.77
CA VAL A 82 -1.55 1.62 5.86
C VAL A 82 -2.63 2.20 4.96
N GLY A 83 -2.69 1.74 3.72
CA GLY A 83 -3.70 2.12 2.75
C GLY A 83 -4.22 0.87 2.05
N VAL A 84 -5.49 0.88 1.68
CA VAL A 84 -6.17 -0.24 1.02
C VAL A 84 -6.70 0.25 -0.34
N MET A 85 -6.44 -0.52 -1.39
CA MET A 85 -6.91 -0.20 -2.74
C MET A 85 -8.43 -0.34 -2.85
N ASP A 86 -9.03 0.41 -3.78
CA ASP A 86 -10.48 0.34 -4.05
C ASP A 86 -10.94 -1.10 -4.36
N GLY A 87 -12.11 -1.47 -3.83
CA GLY A 87 -12.68 -2.81 -4.01
C GLY A 87 -12.17 -3.87 -3.03
N TYR A 88 -11.39 -3.49 -2.00
CA TYR A 88 -10.93 -4.41 -0.96
C TYR A 88 -11.27 -3.90 0.44
N THR A 89 -11.52 -4.82 1.37
CA THR A 89 -11.56 -4.50 2.81
C THR A 89 -10.49 -5.32 3.50
N CYS A 90 -9.61 -4.65 4.23
CA CYS A 90 -8.50 -5.30 4.93
C CYS A 90 -8.45 -4.90 6.40
N ALA A 91 -8.05 -5.85 7.24
CA ALA A 91 -7.74 -5.64 8.64
C ALA A 91 -6.30 -6.04 8.96
N PHE A 92 -5.74 -5.35 9.94
CA PHE A 92 -4.32 -5.37 10.28
C PHE A 92 -4.15 -5.52 11.79
N GLN A 93 -3.11 -6.26 12.20
CA GLN A 93 -2.68 -6.34 13.59
C GLN A 93 -1.21 -5.97 13.73
N GLY A 94 -0.92 -5.01 14.60
CA GLY A 94 0.42 -4.55 14.94
C GLY A 94 1.04 -5.32 16.11
N SER A 95 2.37 -5.30 16.20
CA SER A 95 3.15 -6.00 17.24
C SER A 95 2.85 -5.54 18.66
N ASN A 96 2.35 -4.31 18.83
CA ASN A 96 2.03 -3.72 20.14
C ASN A 96 0.53 -3.81 20.44
N GLY A 97 -0.21 -4.69 19.75
CA GLY A 97 -1.65 -4.89 19.94
C GLY A 97 -2.54 -3.87 19.22
N TRP A 98 -1.95 -2.98 18.40
CA TRP A 98 -2.75 -2.10 17.54
C TRP A 98 -3.55 -2.93 16.53
N THR A 99 -4.77 -2.50 16.25
CA THR A 99 -5.60 -3.08 15.19
C THR A 99 -6.22 -1.98 14.36
N GLY A 100 -6.30 -2.19 13.05
CA GLY A 100 -6.96 -1.27 12.12
C GLY A 100 -7.71 -2.04 11.05
N SER A 101 -8.80 -1.47 10.56
CA SER A 101 -9.57 -2.04 9.44
C SER A 101 -9.97 -0.92 8.50
N GLN A 102 -9.68 -1.07 7.21
CA GLN A 102 -9.99 -0.09 6.19
C GLN A 102 -10.68 -0.79 5.01
N THR A 103 -11.79 -0.21 4.57
CA THR A 103 -12.33 -0.50 3.24
C THR A 103 -11.73 0.50 2.28
N GLY A 104 -11.03 0.00 1.27
CA GLY A 104 -10.56 0.80 0.17
C GLY A 104 -11.76 1.27 -0.65
N THR A 105 -11.94 2.58 -0.67
CA THR A 105 -12.79 3.29 -1.62
C THR A 105 -11.94 4.28 -2.40
N ASP A 106 -12.46 4.80 -3.52
CA ASP A 106 -11.95 6.04 -4.11
C ASP A 106 -11.74 7.10 -3.02
N ASN A 107 -10.49 7.52 -2.80
CA ASN A 107 -10.04 8.49 -1.78
C ASN A 107 -10.01 8.04 -0.31
N SER A 108 -10.13 6.75 -0.01
CA SER A 108 -10.01 6.25 1.38
C SER A 108 -8.67 6.58 2.04
N GLY A 109 -7.60 6.75 1.25
CA GLY A 109 -6.34 7.33 1.71
C GLY A 109 -5.58 6.43 2.68
N TRP A 110 -4.88 7.06 3.62
CA TRP A 110 -3.98 6.40 4.57
C TRP A 110 -4.53 6.40 5.99
N MET A 111 -4.63 5.23 6.61
CA MET A 111 -4.87 5.05 8.04
C MET A 111 -3.57 5.11 8.82
N GLN A 112 -3.57 5.89 9.91
CA GLN A 112 -2.40 5.99 10.80
C GLN A 112 -2.26 4.75 11.69
N VAL A 113 -1.02 4.30 11.84
CA VAL A 113 -0.58 3.30 12.80
C VAL A 113 0.14 4.03 13.93
N ALA A 114 -0.52 4.18 15.09
CA ALA A 114 0.00 4.94 16.21
C ALA A 114 0.03 4.10 17.50
N PRO A 115 1.20 3.92 18.15
CA PRO A 115 2.53 4.31 17.67
C PRO A 115 2.95 3.50 16.42
N PRO A 116 3.88 4.01 15.60
CA PRO A 116 4.47 3.24 14.51
C PRO A 116 5.01 1.91 15.00
N GLN A 117 4.69 0.84 14.29
CA GLN A 117 5.02 -0.52 14.73
C GLN A 117 5.02 -1.50 13.57
N THR A 118 5.46 -2.72 13.83
CA THR A 118 5.44 -3.80 12.85
C THR A 118 4.02 -4.30 12.67
N ILE A 119 3.51 -4.35 11.44
CA ILE A 119 2.29 -5.10 11.14
C ILE A 119 2.64 -6.58 11.07
N THR A 120 2.02 -7.38 11.92
CA THR A 120 2.32 -8.81 12.11
C THR A 120 1.33 -9.72 11.41
N GLN A 121 0.06 -9.28 11.27
CA GLN A 121 -0.99 -10.03 10.61
C GLN A 121 -1.83 -9.14 9.72
N MET A 122 -2.31 -9.71 8.62
CA MET A 122 -3.14 -9.04 7.63
C MET A 122 -4.22 -10.01 7.14
N VAL A 123 -5.41 -9.51 6.88
CA VAL A 123 -6.51 -10.24 6.25
C VAL A 123 -7.22 -9.30 5.29
N CYS A 124 -7.61 -9.79 4.13
CA CYS A 124 -8.38 -9.01 3.16
C CYS A 124 -9.55 -9.84 2.61
N ILE A 125 -10.59 -9.13 2.18
CA ILE A 125 -11.71 -9.65 1.40
C ILE A 125 -11.94 -8.72 0.20
N ALA A 126 -12.37 -9.29 -0.93
CA ALA A 126 -12.84 -8.51 -2.07
C ALA A 126 -14.26 -8.01 -1.77
N GLY A 127 -14.50 -6.72 -2.02
CA GLY A 127 -15.79 -6.04 -1.84
C GLY A 127 -16.67 -6.06 -3.09
#